data_AF-A0AAD6Z1X1-F1
#
_entry.id   AF-A0AAD6Z1X1-F1
#
_cell.length_a   1.000
_cell.length_b   1.000
_cell.length_c   1.000
_cell.angle_alpha   90.00
_cell.angle_beta   90.00
_cell.angle_gamma   90.00
#
_symmetry.space_group_name_H-M   'P 1'
#
loop_
_entity.id
_entity.type
_entity.pdbx_description
1 polymer ?
#
loop_
_entity_poly.entity_id
_entity_poly.type
_entity_poly.pdbx_seq_one_letter_code
_entity_poly.pdbx_strand_id
1 'polypeptide(L)'
;MNPAGSSSCHSCSPRFISSFLPSPSQIAELQNILRSNSLPPQLSSIQTTISAAPAELERYDWAINSVQNELNRLSSERRTLASYTDGCRSALSPIRRVPVEVLVEIFDLCPPEGTYQLSEDTTPEEEVDRLSGRHLLQLAQVCSHWHCTAMGTPKLWSMISIDTTLWSRRTASADTYSFFSSLRSTEGRTIH
;
A
#
# COMPACT_ATOMS: atom_id res chain seq x y z
N MET A 1 -14.04 4.67 -53.43
CA MET A 1 -12.73 5.30 -53.74
C MET A 1 -11.90 5.32 -52.47
N ASN A 2 -10.65 4.90 -52.60
CA ASN A 2 -9.60 4.63 -51.60
C ASN A 2 -9.32 5.78 -50.59
N PRO A 3 -8.51 5.61 -49.51
CA PRO A 3 -7.44 4.60 -49.40
C PRO A 3 -7.36 3.75 -48.13
N ALA A 4 -7.00 2.49 -48.38
CA ALA A 4 -5.94 1.72 -47.72
C ALA A 4 -5.46 2.23 -46.36
N GLY A 5 -6.01 1.65 -45.29
CA GLY A 5 -5.36 1.62 -44.00
C GLY A 5 -4.07 0.82 -44.12
N SER A 6 -2.95 1.52 -44.25
CA SER A 6 -1.62 0.96 -44.06
C SER A 6 -1.53 0.40 -42.65
N SER A 7 -1.72 -0.92 -42.53
CA SER A 7 -1.41 -1.69 -41.32
C SER A 7 0.10 -1.63 -41.11
N SER A 8 0.55 -0.55 -40.47
CA SER A 8 1.90 -0.41 -39.97
C SER A 8 2.15 -1.56 -39.00
N CYS A 9 3.06 -2.46 -39.36
CA CYS A 9 3.45 -3.58 -38.52
C CYS A 9 4.18 -3.01 -37.29
N HIS A 10 3.46 -2.76 -36.20
CA HIS A 10 3.99 -2.17 -34.95
C HIS A 10 4.87 -3.13 -34.13
N SER A 11 5.32 -4.26 -34.69
CA SER A 11 6.05 -5.28 -33.92
C SER A 11 7.16 -5.99 -34.69
N CYS A 12 7.77 -5.34 -35.66
CA CYS A 12 9.08 -5.79 -36.13
C CYS A 12 10.18 -5.19 -35.23
N SER A 13 10.21 -5.60 -33.96
CA SER A 13 11.45 -5.48 -33.19
C SER A 13 12.51 -6.30 -33.91
N PRO A 14 13.70 -5.75 -34.20
CA PRO A 14 14.76 -6.53 -34.85
C PRO A 14 15.03 -7.75 -33.97
N ARG A 15 14.81 -8.96 -34.53
CA ARG A 15 15.14 -10.20 -33.84
C ARG A 15 16.65 -10.19 -33.59
N PHE A 16 17.05 -10.04 -32.34
CA PHE A 16 18.41 -10.30 -31.94
C PHE A 16 18.72 -11.78 -32.23
N ILE A 17 19.73 -12.03 -33.06
CA ILE A 17 20.18 -13.39 -33.40
C ILE A 17 21.57 -13.58 -32.77
N SER A 18 21.63 -14.54 -31.85
CA SER A 18 22.85 -14.97 -31.19
C SER A 18 23.71 -15.79 -32.15
N SER A 19 24.92 -15.32 -32.44
CA SER A 19 25.86 -15.99 -33.36
C SER A 19 27.20 -16.38 -32.71
N PHE A 20 27.45 -15.96 -31.46
CA PHE A 20 28.76 -16.07 -30.82
C PHE A 20 28.79 -17.02 -29.61
N LEU A 21 27.76 -17.85 -29.43
CA LEU A 21 27.74 -18.81 -28.33
C LEU A 21 28.70 -19.97 -28.61
N PRO A 22 29.60 -20.30 -27.68
CA PRO A 22 30.46 -21.46 -27.83
C PRO A 22 29.62 -22.74 -27.80
N SER A 23 29.95 -23.67 -28.68
CA SER A 23 29.36 -25.00 -28.68
C SER A 23 29.77 -25.79 -27.42
N PRO A 24 28.98 -26.81 -26.99
CA PRO A 24 29.33 -27.63 -25.83
C PRO A 24 30.72 -28.29 -25.93
N SER A 25 31.14 -28.66 -27.14
CA SER A 25 32.47 -29.22 -27.39
C SER A 25 33.59 -28.20 -27.17
N GLN A 26 33.42 -26.95 -27.58
CA GLN A 26 34.39 -25.88 -27.33
C GLN A 26 34.53 -25.59 -25.83
N ILE A 27 33.43 -25.65 -25.09
CA ILE A 27 33.43 -25.48 -23.62
C ILE A 27 34.19 -26.64 -22.96
N ALA A 28 33.93 -27.88 -23.36
CA ALA A 28 34.59 -29.06 -22.80
C ALA A 28 36.10 -29.09 -23.13
N GLU A 29 36.48 -28.68 -24.34
CA GLU A 29 37.88 -28.56 -24.75
C GLU A 29 38.62 -27.51 -23.91
N LEU A 30 38.02 -26.33 -23.72
CA LEU A 30 38.57 -25.29 -22.84
C LEU A 30 38.73 -25.80 -21.39
N GLN A 31 37.73 -26.51 -20.86
CA GLN A 31 37.82 -27.10 -19.52
C GLN A 31 38.94 -28.13 -19.38
N ASN A 32 39.16 -28.97 -20.40
CA ASN A 32 40.24 -29.94 -20.39
C ASN A 32 41.60 -29.25 -20.40
N ILE A 33 41.79 -28.25 -21.27
CA ILE A 33 43.03 -27.43 -21.33
C ILE A 33 43.34 -26.81 -19.97
N LEU A 34 42.34 -26.22 -19.30
CA LEU A 34 42.48 -25.61 -17.98
C LEU A 34 42.82 -26.62 -16.88
N ARG A 35 42.39 -27.88 -17.01
CA ARG A 35 42.69 -28.94 -16.03
C ARG A 35 44.05 -29.58 -16.22
N SER A 36 44.50 -29.74 -17.47
CA SER A 36 45.72 -30.48 -17.80
C SER A 36 46.95 -29.58 -17.95
N ASN A 37 46.83 -28.26 -17.79
CA ASN A 37 47.88 -27.27 -18.08
C ASN A 37 48.55 -27.48 -19.46
N SER A 38 47.80 -28.07 -20.39
CA SER A 38 48.29 -28.34 -21.74
C SER A 38 48.30 -27.08 -22.57
N LEU A 39 49.26 -26.95 -23.49
CA LEU A 39 49.23 -25.85 -24.45
C LEU A 39 47.95 -25.96 -25.30
N PRO A 40 47.17 -24.87 -25.47
CA PRO A 40 45.98 -24.92 -26.31
C PRO A 40 46.34 -25.31 -27.74
N PRO A 41 45.61 -26.26 -28.37
CA PRO A 41 45.91 -26.71 -29.72
C PRO A 41 45.69 -25.65 -30.79
N GLN A 42 44.86 -24.63 -30.52
CA GLN A 42 44.55 -23.53 -31.46
C GLN A 42 44.54 -22.16 -30.79
N LEU A 43 45.74 -21.63 -30.48
CA LEU A 43 45.90 -20.30 -29.88
C LEU A 43 45.23 -19.16 -30.69
N SER A 44 45.20 -19.25 -32.02
CA SER A 44 44.58 -18.25 -32.90
C SER A 44 43.06 -18.18 -32.74
N SER A 45 42.39 -19.32 -32.57
CA SER A 45 40.94 -19.41 -32.36
C SER A 45 40.54 -18.78 -31.02
N ILE A 46 41.31 -19.04 -29.97
CA ILE A 46 41.12 -18.45 -28.65
C ILE A 46 41.34 -16.93 -28.69
N GLN A 47 42.41 -16.46 -29.34
CA GLN A 47 42.70 -15.03 -29.47
C GLN A 47 41.61 -14.28 -30.26
N THR A 48 41.06 -14.91 -31.30
CA THR A 48 39.94 -14.37 -32.08
C THR A 48 38.68 -14.27 -31.23
N THR A 49 38.39 -15.29 -30.41
CA THR A 49 37.26 -15.27 -29.49
C THR A 49 37.41 -14.17 -28.44
N ILE A 50 38.60 -14.02 -27.84
CA ILE A 50 38.89 -12.98 -26.84
C ILE A 50 38.73 -11.58 -27.44
N SER A 51 39.16 -11.37 -28.69
CA SER A 51 39.08 -10.06 -29.34
C SER A 51 37.66 -9.69 -29.80
N ALA A 52 36.85 -10.67 -30.20
CA ALA A 52 35.47 -10.45 -30.64
C ALA A 52 34.43 -10.45 -29.49
N ALA A 53 34.72 -11.13 -28.38
CA ALA A 53 33.79 -11.25 -27.25
C ALA A 53 33.30 -9.90 -26.68
N PRO A 54 34.13 -8.85 -26.49
CA PRO A 54 33.67 -7.59 -25.92
C PRO A 54 32.58 -6.92 -26.76
N ALA A 55 32.74 -6.88 -28.08
CA ALA A 55 31.76 -6.28 -28.99
C ALA A 55 30.44 -7.06 -29.00
N GLU A 56 30.51 -8.39 -28.93
CA GLU A 56 29.30 -9.21 -28.83
C GLU A 56 28.61 -9.05 -27.48
N LEU A 57 29.35 -8.99 -26.38
CA LEU A 57 28.78 -8.73 -25.04
C LEU A 57 28.06 -7.38 -25.00
N GLU A 58 28.65 -6.33 -25.56
CA GLU A 58 28.00 -5.02 -25.67
C GLU A 58 26.71 -5.09 -26.51
N ARG A 59 26.70 -5.91 -27.57
CA ARG A 59 25.50 -6.17 -28.38
C ARG A 59 24.40 -6.88 -27.57
N TYR A 60 24.76 -7.83 -26.72
CA TYR A 60 23.82 -8.47 -25.78
C TYR A 60 23.29 -7.48 -24.75
N ASP A 61 24.16 -6.68 -24.13
CA ASP A 61 23.77 -5.69 -23.13
C ASP A 61 22.82 -4.64 -23.72
N TRP A 62 23.10 -4.18 -24.95
CA TRP A 62 22.19 -3.29 -25.67
C TRP A 62 20.83 -3.93 -25.92
N ALA A 63 20.80 -5.18 -26.38
CA ALA A 63 19.54 -5.90 -26.66
C ALA A 63 18.73 -6.14 -25.38
N ILE A 64 19.40 -6.52 -24.29
CA ILE A 64 18.80 -6.69 -22.95
C ILE A 64 18.19 -5.37 -22.50
N ASN A 65 18.96 -4.28 -22.54
CA ASN A 65 18.49 -2.95 -22.16
C ASN A 65 17.31 -2.48 -23.01
N SER A 66 17.36 -2.72 -24.33
CA SER A 66 16.25 -2.37 -25.24
C SER A 66 14.96 -3.10 -24.87
N VAL A 67 15.02 -4.42 -24.63
CA VAL A 67 13.84 -5.21 -24.24
C VAL A 67 13.34 -4.79 -22.85
N GLN A 68 14.25 -4.53 -21.91
CA GLN A 68 13.89 -4.09 -20.56
C GLN A 68 13.18 -2.72 -20.59
N ASN A 69 13.67 -1.79 -21.41
CA ASN A 69 13.04 -0.48 -21.59
C ASN A 69 11.64 -0.60 -22.17
N GLU A 70 11.46 -1.45 -23.18
CA GLU A 70 10.16 -1.69 -23.78
C GLU A 70 9.18 -2.37 -22.81
N LEU A 71 9.66 -3.35 -22.04
CA LEU A 71 8.90 -3.99 -20.98
C LEU A 71 8.46 -2.99 -19.91
N ASN A 72 9.36 -2.09 -19.50
CA ASN A 72 9.07 -1.04 -18.53
C ASN A 72 8.00 -0.07 -19.06
N ARG A 73 8.12 0.36 -20.33
CA ARG A 73 7.15 1.23 -21.00
C ARG A 73 5.76 0.58 -21.03
N LEU A 74 5.65 -0.64 -21.57
CA LEU A 74 4.39 -1.38 -21.66
C LEU A 74 3.78 -1.67 -20.29
N SER A 75 4.60 -2.00 -19.30
CA SER A 75 4.15 -2.24 -17.93
C SER A 75 3.59 -0.97 -17.28
N SER A 76 4.22 0.18 -17.55
CA SER A 76 3.74 1.49 -17.11
C SER A 76 2.39 1.83 -17.74
N GLU A 77 2.28 1.71 -19.07
CA GLU A 77 1.05 1.96 -19.81
C GLU A 77 -0.10 1.08 -19.32
N ARG A 78 0.16 -0.22 -19.12
CA ARG A 78 -0.81 -1.16 -18.55
C ARG A 78 -1.30 -0.71 -17.18
N ARG A 79 -0.40 -0.30 -16.29
CA ARG A 79 -0.74 0.14 -14.93
C ARG A 79 -1.60 1.40 -14.96
N THR A 80 -1.23 2.37 -15.80
CA THR A 80 -1.99 3.61 -15.98
C THR A 80 -3.40 3.32 -16.47
N LEU A 81 -3.55 2.48 -17.50
CA LEU A 81 -4.86 2.13 -18.04
C LEU A 81 -5.72 1.35 -17.04
N ALA A 82 -5.13 0.42 -16.28
CA ALA A 82 -5.84 -0.30 -15.22
C ALA A 82 -6.36 0.67 -14.15
N SER A 83 -5.51 1.56 -13.64
CA SER A 83 -5.90 2.57 -12.65
C SER A 83 -7.00 3.50 -13.16
N TYR A 84 -6.90 3.97 -14.40
CA TYR A 84 -7.94 4.80 -15.03
C TYR A 84 -9.28 4.05 -15.14
N THR A 85 -9.24 2.78 -15.53
CA THR A 85 -10.43 1.94 -15.67
C THR A 85 -11.10 1.69 -14.32
N ASP A 86 -10.32 1.41 -13.28
CA ASP A 86 -10.83 1.25 -11.92
C ASP A 86 -11.43 2.55 -11.38
N GLY A 87 -10.83 3.70 -11.71
CA GLY A 87 -11.40 5.02 -11.46
C GLY A 87 -12.76 5.22 -12.14
N CYS A 88 -12.88 4.86 -13.42
CA CYS A 88 -14.14 4.94 -14.16
C CYS A 88 -15.21 4.02 -13.57
N ARG A 89 -14.87 2.77 -13.24
CA ARG A 89 -15.79 1.83 -12.56
C ARG A 89 -16.26 2.37 -11.23
N SER A 90 -15.34 2.93 -10.45
CA SER A 90 -15.65 3.56 -9.16
C SER A 90 -16.57 4.77 -9.34
N ALA A 91 -16.34 5.59 -10.37
CA ALA A 91 -17.18 6.75 -10.69
C ALA A 91 -18.60 6.36 -11.10
N LEU A 92 -18.76 5.24 -11.79
CA LEU A 92 -20.06 4.68 -12.18
C LEU A 92 -20.71 3.84 -11.08
N SER A 93 -20.02 3.59 -9.97
CA SER A 93 -20.54 2.79 -8.87
C SER A 93 -21.82 3.42 -8.29
N PRO A 94 -22.89 2.63 -8.09
CA PRO A 94 -24.14 3.10 -7.49
C PRO A 94 -23.93 3.85 -6.16
N ILE A 95 -22.90 3.47 -5.40
CA ILE A 95 -22.59 4.04 -4.08
C ILE A 95 -22.24 5.54 -4.11
N ARG A 96 -21.86 6.07 -5.28
CA ARG A 96 -21.60 7.52 -5.49
C ARG A 96 -22.85 8.30 -5.93
N ARG A 97 -23.93 7.61 -6.27
CA ARG A 97 -25.23 8.21 -6.66
C ARG A 97 -26.21 8.25 -5.50
N VAL A 98 -25.82 7.73 -4.34
CA VAL A 98 -26.63 7.79 -3.13
C VAL A 98 -26.69 9.27 -2.69
N PRO A 99 -27.89 9.85 -2.57
CA PRO A 99 -28.04 11.20 -2.04
C PRO A 99 -27.42 11.32 -0.65
N VAL A 100 -26.96 12.53 -0.31
CA VAL A 100 -26.33 12.79 1.00
C VAL A 100 -27.26 12.44 2.15
N GLU A 101 -28.57 12.68 1.99
CA GLU A 101 -29.59 12.37 3.00
C GLU A 101 -29.64 10.88 3.31
N VAL A 102 -29.59 10.04 2.27
CA VAL A 102 -29.61 8.57 2.42
C VAL A 102 -28.29 8.07 3.01
N LEU A 103 -27.15 8.69 2.68
CA LEU A 103 -25.87 8.35 3.30
C LEU A 103 -25.86 8.68 4.80
N VAL A 104 -26.41 9.83 5.18
CA VAL A 104 -26.54 10.22 6.60
C VAL A 104 -27.49 9.26 7.32
N GLU A 105 -28.58 8.83 6.68
CA GLU A 105 -29.47 7.82 7.25
C GLU A 105 -28.76 6.47 7.45
N ILE A 106 -27.93 6.03 6.50
CA ILE A 106 -27.08 4.83 6.66
C ILE A 106 -26.14 4.99 7.86
N PHE A 107 -25.50 6.15 8.01
CA PHE A 107 -24.62 6.41 9.15
C PHE A 107 -25.37 6.40 10.49
N ASP A 108 -26.58 6.97 10.55
CA ASP A 108 -27.45 6.93 11.73
C ASP A 108 -27.91 5.49 12.06
N LEU A 109 -28.08 4.63 11.05
CA LEU A 109 -28.47 3.22 11.20
C LEU A 109 -27.32 2.27 11.53
N CYS A 110 -26.07 2.72 11.40
CA CYS A 110 -24.88 1.96 11.77
C CYS A 110 -24.38 2.46 13.13
N PRO A 111 -24.89 1.91 14.25
CA PRO A 111 -24.48 2.39 15.55
C PRO A 111 -23.04 1.96 15.85
N PRO A 112 -22.37 2.58 16.84
CA PRO A 112 -21.04 2.18 17.25
C PRO A 112 -20.96 0.68 17.54
N GLU A 113 -19.87 0.03 17.11
CA GLU A 113 -19.57 -1.33 17.55
C GLU A 113 -19.68 -1.40 19.08
N GLY A 114 -20.54 -2.29 19.60
CA GLY A 114 -20.78 -2.44 21.04
C GLY A 114 -22.06 -1.78 21.61
N THR A 115 -22.85 -1.03 20.84
CA THR A 115 -24.08 -0.39 21.39
C THR A 115 -25.24 -1.34 21.71
N TYR A 116 -25.24 -2.57 21.20
CA TYR A 116 -26.36 -3.49 21.41
C TYR A 116 -26.35 -4.15 22.80
N GLN A 117 -25.23 -4.04 23.53
CA GLN A 117 -25.06 -4.42 24.93
C GLN A 117 -23.67 -3.93 25.35
N LEU A 118 -23.58 -2.82 26.08
CA LEU A 118 -22.45 -2.61 26.99
C LEU A 118 -22.59 -3.72 28.04
N SER A 119 -21.96 -4.87 27.80
CA SER A 119 -21.85 -5.90 28.82
C SER A 119 -20.97 -5.35 29.96
N GLU A 120 -21.12 -5.90 31.16
CA GLU A 120 -20.23 -5.60 32.30
C GLU A 120 -18.73 -5.84 31.99
N ASP A 121 -18.44 -6.49 30.85
CA ASP A 121 -17.11 -6.84 30.34
C ASP A 121 -16.52 -5.83 29.32
N THR A 122 -17.18 -4.69 29.07
CA THR A 122 -16.66 -3.68 28.11
C THR A 122 -15.28 -3.19 28.53
N THR A 123 -14.29 -3.33 27.65
CA THR A 123 -12.90 -2.93 27.91
C THR A 123 -12.70 -1.42 27.74
N PRO A 124 -11.73 -0.81 28.45
CA PRO A 124 -11.38 0.60 28.22
C PRO A 124 -11.01 0.90 26.76
N GLU A 125 -10.42 -0.05 26.05
CA GLU A 125 -10.06 0.08 24.63
C GLU A 125 -11.30 0.16 23.72
N GLU A 126 -12.30 -0.68 23.95
CA GLU A 126 -13.58 -0.66 23.21
C GLU A 126 -14.36 0.65 23.48
N GLU A 127 -14.28 1.18 24.70
CA GLU A 127 -14.89 2.47 25.03
C GLU A 127 -14.18 3.64 24.31
N VAL A 128 -12.85 3.60 24.19
CA VAL A 128 -12.09 4.60 23.42
C VAL A 128 -12.46 4.53 21.94
N ASP A 129 -12.57 3.34 21.37
CA ASP A 129 -12.98 3.13 19.98
C ASP A 129 -14.41 3.65 19.71
N ARG A 130 -15.34 3.42 20.66
CA ARG A 130 -16.70 3.95 20.62
C ARG A 130 -16.73 5.48 20.67
N LEU A 131 -16.04 6.07 21.65
CA LEU A 131 -15.97 7.52 21.84
C LEU A 131 -15.29 8.23 20.66
N SER A 132 -14.38 7.54 19.98
CA SER A 132 -13.68 8.06 18.80
C SER A 132 -14.54 8.05 17.53
N GLY A 133 -15.78 7.53 17.58
CA GLY A 133 -16.64 7.40 16.40
C GLY A 133 -16.06 6.45 15.35
N ARG A 134 -15.35 5.39 15.79
CA ARG A 134 -14.63 4.46 14.90
C ARG A 134 -15.52 3.85 13.81
N HIS A 135 -16.77 3.56 14.12
CA HIS A 135 -17.74 3.05 13.14
C HIS A 135 -17.98 4.05 11.98
N LEU A 136 -18.11 5.34 12.27
CA LEU A 136 -18.23 6.40 11.25
C LEU A 136 -16.93 6.52 10.44
N LEU A 137 -15.78 6.39 11.11
CA LEU A 137 -14.48 6.42 10.45
C LEU A 137 -14.27 5.21 9.51
N GLN A 138 -14.74 4.02 9.89
CA GLN A 138 -14.73 2.84 9.03
C GLN A 138 -15.63 3.05 7.80
N LEU A 139 -16.84 3.59 7.98
CA LEU A 139 -17.73 3.91 6.86
C LEU A 139 -17.14 4.99 5.96
N ALA A 140 -16.46 6.00 6.52
CA ALA A 140 -15.77 7.03 5.76
C ALA A 140 -14.67 6.50 4.82
N GLN A 141 -14.16 5.28 5.03
CA GLN A 141 -13.14 4.66 4.16
C GLN A 141 -13.68 4.12 2.83
N VAL A 142 -15.01 4.04 2.65
CA VAL A 142 -15.63 3.48 1.43
C VAL A 142 -15.25 4.27 0.16
N CYS A 143 -15.38 5.60 0.20
CA CYS A 143 -14.92 6.48 -0.87
C CYS A 143 -14.82 7.94 -0.40
N SER A 144 -14.22 8.81 -1.21
CA SER A 144 -14.09 10.24 -0.89
C SER A 144 -15.43 10.92 -0.62
N HIS A 145 -16.51 10.52 -1.30
CA HIS A 145 -17.83 11.07 -1.08
C HIS A 145 -18.36 10.71 0.33
N TRP A 146 -18.21 9.46 0.76
CA TRP A 146 -18.60 9.03 2.11
C TRP A 146 -17.77 9.72 3.18
N HIS A 147 -16.46 9.87 2.95
CA HIS A 147 -15.59 10.62 3.84
C HIS A 147 -16.03 12.09 3.99
N CYS A 148 -16.27 12.78 2.86
CA CYS A 148 -16.73 14.15 2.87
C CYS A 148 -18.09 14.30 3.57
N THR A 149 -19.03 13.37 3.33
CA THR A 149 -20.34 13.40 3.97
C THR A 149 -20.24 13.13 5.47
N ALA A 150 -19.47 12.13 5.90
CA ALA A 150 -19.28 11.81 7.32
C ALA A 150 -18.66 12.99 8.08
N MET A 151 -17.57 13.58 7.57
CA MET A 151 -16.89 14.72 8.21
C MET A 151 -17.69 16.03 8.09
N GLY A 152 -18.45 16.19 7.00
CA GLY A 152 -19.25 17.39 6.71
C GLY A 152 -20.63 17.40 7.37
N THR A 153 -21.00 16.38 8.13
CA THR A 153 -22.30 16.29 8.82
C THR A 153 -22.10 16.39 10.34
N PRO A 154 -22.13 17.59 10.94
CA PRO A 154 -21.87 17.79 12.37
C PRO A 154 -22.77 16.97 13.30
N LYS A 155 -24.01 16.69 12.87
CA LYS A 155 -24.97 15.88 13.64
C LYS A 155 -24.38 14.52 14.04
N LEU A 156 -23.62 13.88 13.16
CA LEU A 156 -23.02 12.55 13.39
C LEU A 156 -21.99 12.56 14.53
N TRP A 157 -21.36 13.70 14.78
CA TRP A 157 -20.32 13.89 15.80
C TRP A 157 -20.84 14.63 17.03
N SER A 158 -22.13 14.97 17.06
CA SER A 158 -22.72 15.82 18.10
C SER A 158 -23.13 15.04 19.36
N MET A 159 -23.22 13.71 19.28
CA MET A 159 -23.67 12.85 20.38
C MET A 159 -22.51 12.01 20.91
N ILE A 160 -22.13 12.26 22.16
CA ILE A 160 -21.15 11.46 22.89
C ILE A 160 -21.85 10.88 24.11
N SER A 161 -22.02 9.56 24.15
CA SER A 161 -22.56 8.86 25.32
C SER A 161 -21.40 8.32 26.13
N ILE A 162 -21.23 8.75 27.36
CA ILE A 162 -20.16 8.28 28.25
C ILE A 162 -20.75 7.31 29.26
N ASP A 163 -20.19 6.10 29.37
CA ASP A 163 -20.54 5.21 30.47
C ASP A 163 -19.65 5.51 31.68
N THR A 164 -20.19 6.21 32.67
CA THR A 164 -19.44 6.60 33.87
C THR A 164 -19.02 5.42 34.76
N THR A 165 -19.60 4.23 34.56
CA THR A 165 -19.28 3.03 35.37
C THR A 165 -17.88 2.48 35.06
N LEU A 166 -17.43 2.57 33.81
CA LEU A 166 -16.09 2.15 33.36
C LEU A 166 -14.97 3.03 33.93
N TRP A 167 -15.26 4.31 34.17
CA TRP A 167 -14.30 5.30 34.68
C TRP A 167 -14.30 5.42 36.21
N SER A 168 -15.23 4.75 36.89
CA SER A 168 -15.35 4.77 38.35
C SER A 168 -14.27 3.95 39.08
N ARG A 169 -13.49 3.12 38.37
CA ARG A 169 -12.53 2.18 38.99
C ARG A 169 -11.18 2.81 39.38
N ARG A 170 -10.95 4.12 39.18
CA ARG A 170 -9.69 4.80 39.58
C ARG A 170 -9.77 5.62 40.86
N THR A 171 -10.94 5.87 41.43
CA THR A 171 -11.07 6.67 42.67
C THR A 171 -11.30 5.84 43.93
N ALA A 172 -11.21 4.51 43.86
CA ALA A 172 -11.30 3.63 45.01
C ALA A 172 -9.91 3.07 45.42
N SER A 173 -8.88 3.92 45.47
CA SER A 173 -7.80 3.73 46.45
C SER A 173 -8.01 4.74 47.56
N ALA A 174 -8.35 4.23 48.73
CA ALA A 174 -8.81 4.95 49.91
C ALA A 174 -7.73 5.78 50.61
N ASP A 175 -7.07 6.73 49.93
CA ASP A 175 -5.99 7.54 50.55
C ASP A 175 -6.02 9.06 50.27
N THR A 176 -7.04 9.62 49.60
CA THR A 176 -7.09 11.08 49.38
C THR A 176 -7.79 11.88 50.49
N TYR A 177 -8.19 11.25 51.60
CA TYR A 177 -8.80 11.94 52.75
C TYR A 177 -7.82 12.53 53.78
N SER A 178 -6.53 12.68 53.45
CA SER A 178 -5.54 13.29 54.34
C SER A 178 -5.12 14.71 53.94
N PHE A 179 -5.41 15.19 52.72
CA PHE A 179 -4.92 16.51 52.31
C PHE A 179 -5.81 17.68 52.77
N PHE A 180 -7.13 17.50 52.86
CA PHE A 180 -8.06 18.58 53.25
C PHE A 180 -8.36 18.68 54.75
N SER A 181 -7.91 17.74 55.58
CA SER A 181 -8.09 17.79 57.04
C SER A 181 -6.99 18.58 57.76
N SER A 182 -5.80 18.73 57.18
CA SER A 182 -4.72 19.57 57.76
C SER A 182 -4.90 21.08 57.57
N LEU A 183 -5.76 21.52 56.65
CA LEU A 183 -5.99 22.95 56.38
C LEU A 183 -7.11 23.60 57.22
N ARG A 184 -7.80 22.84 58.09
CA ARG A 184 -8.82 23.40 59.01
C ARG A 184 -8.33 23.57 60.45
N SER A 185 -7.08 23.22 60.77
CA SER A 185 -6.56 23.28 62.15
C SER A 185 -5.56 24.40 62.44
N THR A 186 -5.22 25.25 61.45
CA THR A 186 -4.23 26.33 61.63
C THR A 186 -4.71 27.73 61.24
N GLU A 187 -6.02 27.99 61.27
CA GLU A 187 -6.56 29.36 61.29
C GLU A 187 -7.39 29.58 62.55
N GLY A 188 -7.03 30.59 63.35
CA GLY A 188 -7.92 31.18 64.34
C GLY A 188 -7.59 30.93 65.81
N ARG A 189 -6.32 30.97 66.20
CA ARG A 189 -5.93 31.28 67.59
C ARG A 189 -6.38 32.72 67.89
N THR A 190 -7.12 32.84 68.98
CA THR A 190 -7.92 33.96 69.48
C THR A 190 -7.16 35.27 69.68
N ILE A 191 -7.88 36.37 69.43
CA ILE A 191 -7.59 37.77 69.74
C ILE A 191 -7.66 37.97 71.27
N HIS A 192 -6.59 38.47 71.89
CA HIS A 192 -6.63 39.49 72.93
C HIS A 192 -5.24 40.06 73.21
#